data_AF-A0A9D8S9X9-F1
#
_entry.id   AF-A0A9D8S9X9-F1
#
_cell.length_a   1.000
_cell.length_b   1.000
_cell.length_c   1.000
_cell.angle_alpha   90.00
_cell.angle_beta   90.00
_cell.angle_gamma   90.00
#
_symmetry.space_group_name_H-M   'P 1'
#
loop_
_entity.id
_entity.type
_entity.pdbx_description
1 polymer ?
#
loop_
_entity_poly.entity_id
_entity_poly.type
_entity_poly.pdbx_seq_one_letter_code
_entity_poly.pdbx_strand_id
1 'polypeptide(L)'
;MKNNSETFSFKRLWVLILLPIAFIIIWQAKTNPEFCETYSKNIYPILSGSLNYLFSMTEISIAQIILTVIAALLVFYTLTTILGLIFAGGRFKRILTYIVNIVCIFSMIVFFFSVTCGINYYRPSFAETEGIEVTGATTKELSELLSEIVLRINEAEENFDGKYRSFSENAEIAAESIAKLSEKYPSLSGEYGGPKPVSFFGFMSMSRITGFFFPFTYEANVNETIPKISIPSTMCHELAHLRGNMREDEANFIAFLSCMQSGDPEFIYSGLMLAYSHTASALNKYDPELCRQIIDGLSDDVKKDISEKNKYWAKYEGPVAEISDSVNDLYLKANDQKDGVKSYGRMVDLLISEFRNNGLEIPKAEEETVEEDIETNE
;
A
#
# COMPACT_ATOMS: atom_id res chain seq x y z
N MET A 1 22.28 -29.97 -48.50
CA MET A 1 21.69 -28.75 -47.91
C MET A 1 20.53 -29.18 -47.02
N LYS A 2 20.74 -29.25 -45.69
CA LYS A 2 19.65 -29.55 -44.74
C LYS A 2 18.87 -28.26 -44.53
N ASN A 3 17.62 -28.27 -45.00
CA ASN A 3 16.65 -27.21 -44.76
C ASN A 3 16.25 -27.28 -43.28
N ASN A 4 17.01 -26.64 -42.39
CA ASN A 4 16.59 -26.40 -41.01
C ASN A 4 15.57 -25.25 -41.02
N SER A 5 14.37 -25.51 -41.56
CA SER A 5 13.20 -24.76 -41.18
C SER A 5 12.85 -25.19 -39.75
N GLU A 6 13.59 -24.66 -38.77
CA GLU A 6 13.14 -24.69 -37.38
C GLU A 6 11.76 -24.06 -37.37
N THR A 7 10.75 -24.89 -37.19
CA THR A 7 9.36 -24.48 -37.14
C THR A 7 9.19 -23.50 -35.99
N PHE A 8 8.50 -22.38 -36.25
CA PHE A 8 8.08 -21.48 -35.18
C PHE A 8 7.14 -22.28 -34.28
N SER A 9 7.59 -22.68 -33.09
CA SER A 9 6.80 -23.53 -32.19
C SER A 9 5.67 -22.70 -31.58
N PHE A 10 4.48 -22.80 -32.17
CA PHE A 10 3.24 -22.20 -31.68
C PHE A 10 2.74 -22.82 -30.36
N LYS A 11 3.47 -23.78 -29.78
CA LYS A 11 3.13 -24.44 -28.51
C LYS A 11 3.01 -23.49 -27.32
N ARG A 12 3.46 -22.24 -27.41
CA ARG A 12 3.30 -21.23 -26.34
C ARG A 12 2.13 -20.28 -26.56
N LEU A 13 1.49 -20.29 -27.75
CA LEU A 13 0.38 -19.37 -28.05
C LEU A 13 -0.85 -19.63 -27.18
N TRP A 14 -1.03 -20.85 -26.66
CA TRP A 14 -2.14 -21.11 -25.74
C TRP A 14 -2.05 -20.25 -24.47
N VAL A 15 -0.87 -19.79 -24.05
CA VAL A 15 -0.70 -18.86 -22.90
C VAL A 15 -1.38 -17.52 -23.15
N LEU A 16 -1.59 -17.12 -24.41
CA LEU A 16 -2.32 -15.91 -24.75
C LEU A 16 -3.80 -15.99 -24.40
N ILE A 17 -4.36 -17.20 -24.15
CA ILE A 17 -5.73 -17.36 -23.67
C ILE A 17 -5.91 -16.82 -22.24
N LEU A 18 -4.83 -16.70 -21.47
CA LEU A 18 -4.91 -16.17 -20.10
C LEU A 18 -5.37 -14.71 -20.09
N LEU A 19 -4.99 -13.91 -21.09
CA LEU A 19 -5.38 -12.52 -21.19
C LEU A 19 -6.92 -12.32 -21.33
N PRO A 20 -7.63 -12.95 -22.29
CA PRO A 20 -9.09 -12.84 -22.34
C PRO A 20 -9.76 -13.45 -21.10
N ILE A 21 -9.19 -14.50 -20.49
CA ILE A 21 -9.72 -15.03 -19.23
C ILE A 21 -9.59 -13.98 -18.11
N ALA A 22 -8.45 -13.30 -18.00
CA ALA A 22 -8.23 -12.22 -17.04
C ALA A 22 -9.27 -11.10 -17.22
N PHE A 23 -9.51 -10.68 -18.47
CA PHE A 23 -10.55 -9.70 -18.77
C PHE A 23 -11.95 -10.17 -18.38
N ILE A 24 -12.29 -11.45 -18.58
CA ILE A 24 -13.57 -12.01 -18.15
C ILE A 24 -13.68 -12.00 -16.62
N ILE A 25 -12.60 -12.34 -15.89
CA ILE A 25 -12.56 -12.31 -14.42
C ILE A 25 -12.80 -10.89 -13.92
N ILE A 26 -12.07 -9.90 -14.43
CA ILE A 26 -12.20 -8.50 -14.04
C ILE A 26 -13.57 -7.94 -14.42
N TRP A 27 -14.07 -8.29 -15.61
CA TRP A 27 -15.42 -7.92 -16.02
C TRP A 27 -16.46 -8.47 -15.05
N GLN A 28 -16.35 -9.74 -14.64
CA GLN A 28 -17.27 -10.31 -13.64
C GLN A 28 -17.14 -9.66 -12.27
N ALA A 29 -15.92 -9.39 -11.80
CA ALA A 29 -15.70 -8.67 -10.54
C ALA A 29 -16.39 -7.30 -10.56
N LYS A 30 -16.33 -6.60 -11.69
CA LYS A 30 -16.94 -5.28 -11.88
C LYS A 30 -18.47 -5.32 -11.99
N THR A 31 -19.04 -6.30 -12.69
CA THR A 31 -20.49 -6.34 -12.96
C THR A 31 -21.30 -7.16 -11.97
N ASN A 32 -20.64 -7.99 -11.17
CA ASN A 32 -21.29 -8.89 -10.21
C ASN A 32 -20.67 -8.74 -8.81
N PRO A 33 -21.25 -7.87 -7.95
CA PRO A 33 -20.78 -7.66 -6.58
C PRO A 33 -20.73 -8.96 -5.75
N GLU A 34 -21.66 -9.89 -5.97
CA GLU A 34 -21.69 -11.18 -5.26
C GLU A 34 -20.48 -12.06 -5.61
N PHE A 35 -20.07 -12.08 -6.88
CA PHE A 35 -18.86 -12.78 -7.31
C PHE A 35 -17.62 -12.21 -6.63
N CYS A 36 -17.47 -10.88 -6.64
CA CYS A 36 -16.34 -10.22 -6.00
C CYS A 36 -16.31 -10.53 -4.50
N GLU A 37 -17.44 -10.34 -3.82
CA GLU A 37 -17.53 -10.51 -2.37
C GLU A 37 -17.32 -11.98 -1.94
N THR A 38 -17.83 -12.93 -2.73
CA THR A 38 -17.59 -14.36 -2.49
C THR A 38 -16.11 -14.71 -2.61
N TYR A 39 -15.43 -14.19 -3.63
CA TYR A 39 -13.98 -14.35 -3.78
C TYR A 39 -13.23 -13.73 -2.60
N SER A 40 -13.55 -12.48 -2.25
CA SER A 40 -12.86 -11.73 -1.21
C SER A 40 -13.04 -12.32 0.20
N LYS A 41 -14.20 -12.95 0.49
CA LYS A 41 -14.47 -13.58 1.79
C LYS A 41 -13.96 -15.02 1.90
N ASN A 42 -13.97 -15.78 0.82
CA ASN A 42 -13.73 -17.24 0.89
C ASN A 42 -12.43 -17.68 0.24
N ILE A 43 -11.98 -17.03 -0.82
CA ILE A 43 -10.81 -17.45 -1.60
C ILE A 43 -9.59 -16.60 -1.23
N TYR A 44 -9.74 -15.28 -1.24
CA TYR A 44 -8.64 -14.36 -0.97
C TYR A 44 -7.98 -14.60 0.39
N PRO A 45 -8.70 -14.79 1.52
CA PRO A 45 -8.06 -14.97 2.82
C PRO A 45 -7.21 -16.24 2.88
N ILE A 46 -7.64 -17.31 2.21
CA ILE A 46 -6.88 -18.56 2.09
C ILE A 46 -5.60 -18.32 1.27
N LEU A 47 -5.71 -17.65 0.11
CA LEU A 47 -4.56 -17.34 -0.74
C LEU A 47 -3.56 -16.42 -0.02
N SER A 48 -4.06 -15.30 0.51
CA SER A 48 -3.24 -14.31 1.19
C SER A 48 -2.61 -14.88 2.45
N GLY A 49 -3.38 -15.60 3.27
CA GLY A 49 -2.88 -16.19 4.52
C GLY A 49 -1.83 -17.26 4.26
N SER A 50 -2.09 -18.20 3.34
CA SER A 50 -1.16 -19.32 3.07
C SER A 50 0.16 -18.84 2.47
N LEU A 51 0.10 -17.92 1.49
CA LEU A 51 1.30 -17.42 0.83
C LEU A 51 2.05 -16.43 1.72
N ASN A 52 1.36 -15.54 2.43
CA ASN A 52 2.01 -14.67 3.39
C ASN A 52 2.69 -15.48 4.49
N TYR A 53 2.04 -16.50 5.06
CA TYR A 53 2.66 -17.41 6.04
C TYR A 53 3.94 -18.04 5.50
N LEU A 54 3.88 -18.63 4.29
CA LEU A 54 5.03 -19.27 3.66
C LEU A 54 6.20 -18.29 3.46
N PHE A 55 5.92 -17.10 2.93
CA PHE A 55 6.96 -16.15 2.59
C PHE A 55 7.44 -15.34 3.80
N SER A 56 6.68 -15.25 4.88
CA SER A 56 7.07 -14.54 6.12
C SER A 56 8.06 -15.34 6.99
N MET A 57 8.41 -16.57 6.61
CA MET A 57 9.44 -17.38 7.28
C MET A 57 10.86 -16.80 7.17
N THR A 58 11.05 -15.72 6.40
CA THR A 58 12.32 -15.02 6.25
C THR A 58 12.08 -13.53 6.27
N GLU A 59 13.01 -12.77 6.85
CA GLU A 59 13.01 -11.30 6.82
C GLU A 59 13.35 -10.74 5.44
N ILE A 60 13.89 -11.57 4.53
CA ILE A 60 14.25 -11.15 3.18
C ILE A 60 12.98 -11.04 2.32
N SER A 61 12.82 -9.92 1.62
CA SER A 61 11.76 -9.73 0.62
C SER A 61 11.93 -10.70 -0.56
N ILE A 62 11.05 -11.70 -0.65
CA ILE A 62 11.03 -12.62 -1.79
C ILE A 62 10.50 -11.91 -3.04
N ALA A 63 9.57 -10.98 -2.87
CA ALA A 63 9.11 -10.06 -3.90
C ALA A 63 10.29 -9.34 -4.58
N GLN A 64 11.23 -8.78 -3.81
CA GLN A 64 12.42 -8.14 -4.36
C GLN A 64 13.28 -9.12 -5.15
N ILE A 65 13.51 -10.33 -4.64
CA ILE A 65 14.31 -11.34 -5.34
C ILE A 65 13.65 -11.68 -6.69
N ILE A 66 12.34 -11.93 -6.69
CA ILE A 66 11.56 -12.23 -7.89
C ILE A 66 11.66 -11.07 -8.90
N LEU A 67 11.42 -9.84 -8.46
CA LEU A 67 11.48 -8.65 -9.32
C LEU A 67 12.88 -8.46 -9.93
N THR A 68 13.93 -8.66 -9.12
CA THR A 68 15.33 -8.54 -9.56
C THR A 68 15.69 -9.61 -10.59
N VAL A 69 15.31 -10.86 -10.33
CA VAL A 69 15.55 -11.99 -11.24
C VAL A 69 14.79 -11.81 -12.54
N ILE A 70 13.51 -11.42 -12.49
CA ILE A 70 12.71 -11.15 -13.69
C ILE A 70 13.34 -10.03 -14.51
N ALA A 71 13.75 -8.92 -13.89
CA ALA A 71 14.40 -7.82 -14.58
C ALA A 71 15.71 -8.26 -15.27
N ALA A 72 16.55 -9.02 -14.57
CA ALA A 72 17.80 -9.55 -15.12
C ALA A 72 17.55 -10.50 -16.30
N LEU A 73 16.57 -11.40 -16.19
CA LEU A 73 16.18 -12.31 -17.27
C LEU A 73 15.63 -11.56 -18.49
N LEU A 74 14.81 -10.52 -18.28
CA LEU A 74 14.27 -9.69 -19.37
C LEU A 74 15.37 -8.91 -20.10
N VAL A 75 16.33 -8.33 -19.35
CA VAL A 75 17.49 -7.65 -19.92
C VAL A 75 18.34 -8.63 -20.72
N PHE A 76 18.69 -9.78 -20.14
CA PHE A 76 19.46 -10.82 -20.83
C PHE A 76 18.75 -11.32 -22.10
N TYR A 77 17.45 -11.59 -22.01
CA TYR A 77 16.64 -12.03 -23.15
C TYR A 77 16.58 -10.98 -24.27
N THR A 78 16.47 -9.71 -23.89
CA THR A 78 16.46 -8.58 -24.84
C THR A 78 17.82 -8.43 -25.51
N LEU A 79 18.92 -8.44 -24.75
CA LEU A 79 20.28 -8.33 -25.29
C LEU A 79 20.62 -9.47 -26.24
N THR A 80 20.34 -10.72 -25.86
CA THR A 80 20.57 -11.89 -26.73
C THR A 80 19.74 -11.83 -28.01
N THR A 81 18.51 -11.30 -27.93
CA THR A 81 17.69 -11.05 -29.12
C THR A 81 18.33 -9.99 -30.03
N ILE A 82 18.77 -8.85 -29.47
CA ILE A 82 19.44 -7.77 -30.22
C ILE A 82 20.71 -8.29 -30.91
N LEU A 83 21.57 -9.01 -30.18
CA LEU A 83 22.78 -9.61 -30.75
C LEU A 83 22.42 -10.59 -31.88
N GLY A 84 21.37 -11.39 -31.72
CA GLY A 84 20.86 -12.27 -32.77
C GLY A 84 20.38 -11.53 -34.02
N LEU A 85 19.79 -10.34 -33.88
CA LEU A 85 19.35 -9.48 -34.99
C LEU A 85 20.52 -8.87 -35.76
N ILE A 86 21.61 -8.54 -35.05
CA ILE A 86 22.82 -7.97 -35.63
C ILE A 86 23.63 -9.05 -36.36
N PHE A 87 23.86 -10.20 -35.72
CA PHE A 87 24.90 -11.15 -36.14
C PHE A 87 24.38 -12.42 -36.85
N ALA A 88 23.11 -12.82 -36.69
CA ALA A 88 22.68 -14.19 -37.00
C ALA A 88 21.47 -14.30 -37.96
N GLY A 89 21.13 -13.24 -38.70
CA GLY A 89 20.06 -13.25 -39.72
C GLY A 89 18.65 -13.59 -39.19
N GLY A 90 17.68 -13.78 -40.08
CA GLY A 90 16.31 -14.17 -39.69
C GLY A 90 15.53 -13.10 -38.90
N ARG A 91 15.77 -11.82 -39.20
CA ARG A 91 15.31 -10.65 -38.42
C ARG A 91 13.81 -10.69 -38.09
N PHE A 92 12.96 -10.92 -39.10
CA PHE A 92 11.51 -10.97 -38.91
C PHE A 92 11.08 -12.03 -37.90
N LYS A 93 11.58 -13.27 -38.02
CA LYS A 93 11.24 -14.37 -37.11
C LYS A 93 11.69 -14.10 -35.67
N ARG A 94 12.85 -13.49 -35.49
CA ARG A 94 13.38 -13.12 -34.16
C ARG A 94 12.56 -12.02 -33.51
N ILE A 95 12.25 -10.94 -34.24
CA ILE A 95 11.37 -9.86 -33.76
C ILE A 95 10.00 -10.42 -33.38
N LEU A 96 9.38 -11.21 -34.26
CA LEU A 96 8.09 -11.81 -33.97
C LEU A 96 8.13 -12.75 -32.76
N THR A 97 9.20 -13.54 -32.62
CA THR A 97 9.40 -14.41 -31.43
C THR A 97 9.50 -13.58 -30.15
N TYR A 98 10.28 -12.51 -30.18
CA TYR A 98 10.45 -11.61 -29.05
C TYR A 98 9.13 -10.99 -28.63
N ILE A 99 8.40 -10.39 -29.58
CA ILE A 99 7.09 -9.78 -29.31
C ILE A 99 6.12 -10.83 -28.74
N VAL A 100 5.99 -12.00 -29.37
CA VAL A 100 5.10 -13.06 -28.87
C VAL A 100 5.47 -13.49 -27.44
N ASN A 101 6.76 -13.63 -27.14
CA ASN A 101 7.22 -14.00 -25.80
C ASN A 101 6.90 -12.91 -24.76
N ILE A 102 7.12 -11.64 -25.10
CA ILE A 102 6.76 -10.50 -24.23
C ILE A 102 5.25 -10.47 -23.98
N VAL A 103 4.44 -10.66 -25.01
CA VAL A 103 2.97 -10.71 -24.86
C VAL A 103 2.53 -11.93 -24.05
N CYS A 104 3.17 -13.10 -24.20
CA CYS A 104 2.91 -14.26 -23.34
C CYS A 104 3.23 -13.98 -21.86
N ILE A 105 4.37 -13.36 -21.57
CA ILE A 105 4.75 -12.97 -20.20
C ILE A 105 3.73 -11.98 -19.64
N PHE A 106 3.37 -10.95 -20.41
CA PHE A 106 2.36 -9.97 -20.02
C PHE A 106 0.99 -10.61 -19.75
N SER A 107 0.55 -11.53 -20.63
CA SER A 107 -0.69 -12.31 -20.46
C SER A 107 -0.71 -13.08 -19.13
N MET A 108 0.41 -13.71 -18.76
CA MET A 108 0.54 -14.38 -17.46
C MET A 108 0.46 -13.40 -16.30
N ILE A 109 1.22 -12.30 -16.34
CA ILE A 109 1.23 -11.30 -15.27
C ILE A 109 -0.18 -10.75 -15.04
N VAL A 110 -0.89 -10.32 -16.10
CA VAL A 110 -2.24 -9.77 -16.00
C VAL A 110 -3.22 -10.80 -15.43
N PHE A 111 -3.14 -12.05 -15.88
CA PHE A 111 -4.00 -13.12 -15.37
C PHE A 111 -3.77 -13.42 -13.90
N PHE A 112 -2.52 -13.65 -13.49
CA PHE A 112 -2.23 -13.94 -12.09
C PHE A 112 -2.53 -12.74 -11.21
N PHE A 113 -2.21 -11.51 -11.65
CA PHE A 113 -2.60 -10.29 -10.94
C PHE A 113 -4.12 -10.23 -10.74
N SER A 114 -4.91 -10.51 -11.78
CA SER A 114 -6.37 -10.51 -11.71
C SER A 114 -6.89 -11.52 -10.68
N VAL A 115 -6.31 -12.72 -10.65
CA VAL A 115 -6.71 -13.80 -9.74
C VAL A 115 -6.19 -13.61 -8.32
N THR A 116 -5.06 -12.93 -8.10
CA THR A 116 -4.48 -12.79 -6.76
C THR A 116 -4.89 -11.50 -6.06
N CYS A 117 -5.19 -10.41 -6.77
CA CYS A 117 -5.63 -9.18 -6.12
C CYS A 117 -6.58 -8.31 -6.96
N GLY A 118 -6.54 -8.43 -8.30
CA GLY A 118 -7.30 -7.56 -9.21
C GLY A 118 -8.81 -7.60 -8.98
N ILE A 119 -9.37 -8.73 -8.55
CA ILE A 119 -10.78 -8.83 -8.16
C ILE A 119 -11.11 -7.86 -7.00
N ASN A 120 -10.24 -7.74 -6.00
CA ASN A 120 -10.51 -6.94 -4.79
C ASN A 120 -10.60 -5.42 -5.05
N TYR A 121 -10.15 -4.92 -6.21
CA TYR A 121 -10.38 -3.52 -6.58
C TYR A 121 -11.88 -3.18 -6.74
N TYR A 122 -12.72 -4.20 -6.99
CA TYR A 122 -14.16 -4.06 -7.21
C TYR A 122 -14.99 -4.50 -6.00
N ARG A 123 -14.34 -4.89 -4.90
CA ARG A 123 -15.01 -5.23 -3.63
C ARG A 123 -15.74 -3.99 -3.10
N PRO A 124 -16.86 -4.13 -2.35
CA PRO A 124 -17.35 -3.06 -1.50
C PRO A 124 -16.21 -2.38 -0.74
N SER A 125 -16.34 -1.08 -0.55
CA SER A 125 -15.37 -0.29 0.21
C SER A 125 -15.23 -0.80 1.64
N PHE A 126 -14.09 -0.53 2.28
CA PHE A 126 -13.89 -0.78 3.70
C PHE A 126 -15.01 -0.10 4.50
N ALA A 127 -15.34 1.15 4.16
CA ALA A 127 -16.43 1.89 4.77
C ALA A 127 -17.78 1.16 4.66
N GLU A 128 -18.15 0.68 3.47
CA GLU A 128 -19.40 -0.07 3.26
C GLU A 128 -19.39 -1.42 3.99
N THR A 129 -18.23 -2.09 4.02
CA THR A 129 -18.08 -3.41 4.65
C THR A 129 -18.23 -3.32 6.17
N GLU A 130 -17.67 -2.29 6.77
CA GLU A 130 -17.67 -2.07 8.22
C GLU A 130 -18.83 -1.18 8.70
N GLY A 131 -19.68 -0.71 7.79
CA GLY A 131 -20.82 0.14 8.12
C GLY A 131 -20.44 1.55 8.58
N ILE A 132 -19.30 2.09 8.13
CA ILE A 132 -18.87 3.45 8.41
C ILE A 132 -19.69 4.42 7.55
N GLU A 133 -20.55 5.21 8.19
CA GLU A 133 -21.36 6.21 7.50
C GLU A 133 -20.51 7.42 7.08
N VAL A 134 -20.19 7.50 5.78
CA VAL A 134 -19.51 8.65 5.19
C VAL A 134 -20.55 9.61 4.64
N THR A 135 -20.74 10.74 5.32
CA THR A 135 -21.66 11.81 4.90
C THR A 135 -20.88 13.07 4.52
N GLY A 136 -21.47 13.90 3.65
CA GLY A 136 -20.83 15.12 3.17
C GLY A 136 -20.35 16.02 4.32
N ALA A 137 -19.14 16.54 4.18
CA ALA A 137 -18.51 17.39 5.19
C ALA A 137 -18.46 18.86 4.77
N THR A 138 -18.56 19.74 5.76
CA THR A 138 -18.37 21.18 5.57
C THR A 138 -16.89 21.56 5.70
N THR A 139 -16.49 22.69 5.11
CA THR A 139 -15.13 23.23 5.30
C THR A 139 -14.84 23.56 6.76
N LYS A 140 -15.88 23.90 7.53
CA LYS A 140 -15.78 24.10 8.98
C LYS A 140 -15.36 22.81 9.69
N GLU A 141 -16.04 21.69 9.43
CA GLU A 141 -15.66 20.39 10.02
C GLU A 141 -14.26 19.95 9.59
N LEU A 142 -13.88 20.23 8.35
CA LEU A 142 -12.51 19.98 7.88
C LEU A 142 -11.46 20.79 8.68
N SER A 143 -11.77 22.06 9.00
CA SER A 143 -10.88 22.90 9.82
C SER A 143 -10.83 22.48 11.29
N GLU A 144 -11.96 22.01 11.84
CA GLU A 144 -12.04 21.46 13.19
C GLU A 144 -11.23 20.17 13.30
N LEU A 145 -11.37 19.27 12.31
CA LEU A 145 -10.56 18.06 12.19
C LEU A 145 -9.06 18.39 12.14
N LEU A 146 -8.65 19.34 11.28
CA LEU A 146 -7.24 19.70 11.19
C LEU A 146 -6.71 20.29 12.50
N SER A 147 -7.51 21.11 13.19
CA SER A 147 -7.14 21.70 14.48
C SER A 147 -6.94 20.62 15.54
N GLU A 148 -7.84 19.64 15.60
CA GLU A 148 -7.72 18.49 16.50
C GLU A 148 -6.47 17.65 16.19
N ILE A 149 -6.21 17.39 14.91
CA ILE A 149 -5.00 16.67 14.48
C ILE A 149 -3.73 17.43 14.91
N VAL A 150 -3.67 18.76 14.72
CA VAL A 150 -2.51 19.56 15.14
C VAL A 150 -2.28 19.47 16.65
N LEU A 151 -3.34 19.56 17.45
CA LEU A 151 -3.24 19.41 18.90
C LEU A 151 -2.67 18.04 19.28
N ARG A 152 -3.23 16.97 18.73
CA ARG A 152 -2.80 15.59 19.02
C ARG A 152 -1.39 15.29 18.52
N ILE A 153 -0.96 15.90 17.41
CA ILE A 153 0.42 15.74 16.94
C ILE A 153 1.41 16.33 17.93
N ASN A 154 1.12 17.53 18.46
CA ASN A 154 1.98 18.14 19.47
C ASN A 154 2.02 17.27 20.75
N GLU A 155 0.88 16.75 21.20
CA GLU A 155 0.82 15.84 22.36
C GLU A 155 1.58 14.51 22.09
N ALA A 156 1.43 13.93 20.91
CA ALA A 156 2.13 12.70 20.53
C ALA A 156 3.64 12.91 20.41
N GLU A 157 4.07 14.06 19.90
CA GLU A 157 5.48 14.45 19.83
C GLU A 157 6.10 14.61 21.21
N GLU A 158 5.42 15.28 22.14
CA GLU A 158 5.88 15.40 23.54
C GLU A 158 6.03 14.04 24.23
N ASN A 159 5.18 13.06 23.90
CA ASN A 159 5.22 11.70 24.44
C ASN A 159 6.22 10.79 23.71
N PHE A 160 6.70 11.20 22.54
CA PHE A 160 7.69 10.45 21.76
C PHE A 160 9.09 10.91 22.14
N ASP A 161 9.92 10.02 22.69
CA ASP A 161 11.26 10.37 23.20
C ASP A 161 12.29 10.69 22.09
N GLY A 162 11.84 10.80 20.85
CA GLY A 162 12.65 11.06 19.66
C GLY A 162 13.49 9.87 19.20
N LYS A 163 13.36 8.69 19.81
CA LYS A 163 14.09 7.49 19.41
C LYS A 163 13.22 6.57 18.56
N TYR A 164 13.52 6.56 17.28
CA TYR A 164 12.93 5.61 16.34
C TYR A 164 13.44 4.20 16.60
N ARG A 165 12.52 3.23 16.59
CA ARG A 165 12.84 1.81 16.66
C ARG A 165 13.53 1.29 15.41
N SER A 166 14.07 0.08 15.53
CA SER A 166 14.55 -0.65 14.36
C SER A 166 13.42 -1.01 13.40
N PHE A 167 13.78 -1.32 12.15
CA PHE A 167 12.79 -1.71 11.15
C PHE A 167 12.03 -2.99 11.54
N SER A 168 12.72 -3.98 12.12
CA SER A 168 12.12 -5.25 12.55
C SER A 168 11.12 -5.06 13.69
N GLU A 169 11.47 -4.26 14.69
CA GLU A 169 10.55 -3.94 15.80
C GLU A 169 9.29 -3.22 15.28
N ASN A 170 9.45 -2.24 14.38
CA ASN A 170 8.30 -1.59 13.76
C ASN A 170 7.47 -2.56 12.89
N ALA A 171 8.10 -3.52 12.21
CA ALA A 171 7.38 -4.50 11.41
C ALA A 171 6.49 -5.42 12.27
N GLU A 172 6.97 -5.81 13.45
CA GLU A 172 6.22 -6.59 14.45
C GLU A 172 5.05 -5.78 15.01
N ILE A 173 5.30 -4.56 15.50
CA ILE A 173 4.26 -3.68 16.05
C ILE A 173 3.19 -3.37 14.99
N ALA A 174 3.57 -3.18 13.73
CA ALA A 174 2.59 -2.93 12.66
C ALA A 174 1.66 -4.13 12.43
N ALA A 175 2.22 -5.36 12.43
CA ALA A 175 1.44 -6.59 12.28
C ALA A 175 0.48 -6.80 13.47
N GLU A 176 0.96 -6.55 14.70
CA GLU A 176 0.14 -6.63 15.92
C GLU A 176 -0.96 -5.57 15.93
N SER A 177 -0.64 -4.33 15.53
CA SER A 177 -1.57 -3.20 15.53
C SER A 177 -2.76 -3.43 14.61
N ILE A 178 -2.52 -3.92 13.39
CA ILE A 178 -3.61 -4.23 12.47
C ILE A 178 -4.38 -5.50 12.87
N ALA A 179 -3.70 -6.47 13.49
CA ALA A 179 -4.38 -7.64 14.07
C ALA A 179 -5.33 -7.23 15.20
N LYS A 180 -4.89 -6.36 16.12
CA LYS A 180 -5.72 -5.78 17.19
C LYS A 180 -6.87 -4.96 16.62
N LEU A 181 -6.60 -4.16 15.58
CA LEU A 181 -7.64 -3.38 14.90
C LEU A 181 -8.75 -4.28 14.30
N SER A 182 -8.44 -5.51 13.92
CA SER A 182 -9.41 -6.46 13.36
C SER A 182 -10.49 -6.90 14.35
N GLU A 183 -10.29 -6.71 15.66
CA GLU A 183 -11.33 -6.94 16.68
C GLU A 183 -12.49 -5.96 16.53
N LYS A 184 -12.20 -4.71 16.14
CA LYS A 184 -13.21 -3.68 15.83
C LYS A 184 -13.72 -3.80 14.39
N TYR A 185 -12.85 -4.19 13.46
CA TYR A 185 -13.16 -4.26 12.02
C TYR A 185 -12.88 -5.67 11.44
N PRO A 186 -13.85 -6.59 11.50
CA PRO A 186 -13.63 -8.00 11.18
C PRO A 186 -13.15 -8.30 9.76
N SER A 187 -13.33 -7.38 8.79
CA SER A 187 -12.78 -7.56 7.44
C SER A 187 -11.25 -7.50 7.38
N LEU A 188 -10.61 -7.05 8.45
CA LEU A 188 -9.16 -7.05 8.64
C LEU A 188 -8.67 -8.31 9.36
N SER A 189 -9.52 -9.29 9.64
CA SER A 189 -9.08 -10.51 10.34
C SER A 189 -8.06 -11.33 9.53
N GLY A 190 -7.15 -11.99 10.24
CA GLY A 190 -6.14 -12.89 9.67
C GLY A 190 -4.75 -12.73 10.31
N GLU A 191 -3.84 -13.65 10.00
CA GLU A 191 -2.46 -13.64 10.53
C GLU A 191 -1.52 -12.85 9.63
N TYR A 192 -0.83 -11.85 10.20
CA TYR A 192 0.02 -10.91 9.46
C TYR A 192 1.49 -11.24 9.64
N GLY A 193 2.18 -11.53 8.54
CA GLY A 193 3.62 -11.40 8.49
C GLY A 193 4.03 -9.93 8.48
N GLY A 194 5.07 -9.59 9.26
CA GLY A 194 5.63 -8.25 9.31
C GLY A 194 6.09 -7.75 7.94
N PRO A 195 5.96 -6.44 7.64
CA PRO A 195 6.50 -5.85 6.42
C PRO A 195 8.01 -6.04 6.31
N LYS A 196 8.52 -6.11 5.09
CA LYS A 196 9.92 -6.41 4.82
C LYS A 196 10.67 -5.24 4.20
N PRO A 197 11.94 -5.00 4.57
CA PRO A 197 12.73 -3.99 3.92
C PRO A 197 13.13 -4.48 2.52
N VAL A 198 13.15 -3.56 1.56
CA VAL A 198 13.69 -3.82 0.22
C VAL A 198 15.13 -3.32 0.13
N SER A 199 15.72 -3.11 -1.04
CA SER A 199 17.13 -2.70 -1.18
C SER A 199 17.35 -1.83 -2.42
N PHE A 200 16.40 -1.81 -3.36
CA PHE A 200 16.39 -0.87 -4.49
C PHE A 200 15.77 0.49 -4.12
N PHE A 201 15.99 0.94 -2.88
CA PHE A 201 15.40 2.14 -2.26
C PHE A 201 15.48 3.40 -3.12
N GLY A 202 16.64 3.64 -3.75
CA GLY A 202 16.83 4.83 -4.58
C GLY A 202 15.86 4.90 -5.75
N PHE A 203 15.54 3.77 -6.39
CA PHE A 203 14.55 3.72 -7.46
C PHE A 203 13.14 3.99 -6.95
N MET A 204 12.78 3.42 -5.79
CA MET A 204 11.50 3.66 -5.16
C MET A 204 11.32 5.13 -4.78
N SER A 205 12.31 5.76 -4.14
CA SER A 205 12.25 7.17 -3.78
C SER A 205 12.18 8.08 -5.02
N MET A 206 12.96 7.79 -6.07
CA MET A 206 12.84 8.49 -7.37
C MET A 206 11.45 8.37 -8.00
N SER A 207 10.74 7.29 -7.71
CA SER A 207 9.39 7.02 -8.20
C SER A 207 8.29 7.42 -7.21
N ARG A 208 8.65 8.08 -6.08
CA ARG A 208 7.74 8.43 -4.97
C ARG A 208 6.99 7.24 -4.34
N ILE A 209 7.58 6.05 -4.41
CA ILE A 209 7.05 4.83 -3.80
C ILE A 209 7.66 4.66 -2.41
N THR A 210 6.83 4.68 -1.38
CA THR A 210 7.23 4.47 0.03
C THR A 210 7.19 2.99 0.42
N GLY A 211 6.23 2.25 -0.14
CA GLY A 211 6.07 0.82 0.01
C GLY A 211 5.31 0.23 -1.18
N PHE A 212 5.23 -1.10 -1.21
CA PHE A 212 4.32 -1.80 -2.11
C PHE A 212 3.95 -3.18 -1.56
N PHE A 213 2.68 -3.52 -1.73
CA PHE A 213 2.18 -4.88 -1.61
C PHE A 213 2.48 -5.66 -2.89
N PHE A 214 3.09 -6.84 -2.76
CA PHE A 214 3.36 -7.71 -3.90
C PHE A 214 2.36 -8.87 -3.99
N PRO A 215 1.42 -8.86 -4.95
CA PRO A 215 0.27 -9.78 -4.96
C PRO A 215 0.61 -11.23 -5.33
N PHE A 216 1.86 -11.51 -5.73
CA PHE A 216 2.29 -12.88 -6.08
C PHE A 216 2.94 -13.62 -4.90
N THR A 217 3.42 -12.89 -3.89
CA THR A 217 3.97 -13.46 -2.64
C THR A 217 3.17 -13.03 -1.42
N TYR A 218 2.24 -12.09 -1.56
CA TYR A 218 1.50 -11.48 -0.46
C TYR A 218 2.42 -10.92 0.63
N GLU A 219 3.50 -10.26 0.20
CA GLU A 219 4.42 -9.55 1.09
C GLU A 219 4.13 -8.04 1.04
N ALA A 220 4.08 -7.41 2.21
CA ALA A 220 4.20 -5.96 2.35
C ALA A 220 5.69 -5.59 2.31
N ASN A 221 6.08 -4.66 1.46
CA ASN A 221 7.47 -4.27 1.24
C ASN A 221 7.62 -2.77 1.46
N VAL A 222 8.57 -2.35 2.29
CA VAL A 222 8.73 -0.94 2.65
C VAL A 222 10.14 -0.45 2.36
N ASN A 223 10.23 0.75 1.81
CA ASN A 223 11.49 1.45 1.62
C ASN A 223 11.98 2.00 2.97
N GLU A 224 12.96 1.34 3.58
CA GLU A 224 13.46 1.70 4.92
C GLU A 224 14.16 3.08 5.01
N THR A 225 14.43 3.69 3.84
CA THR A 225 15.15 4.96 3.71
C THR A 225 14.24 6.18 3.68
N ILE A 226 12.92 6.01 3.61
CA ILE A 226 11.98 7.14 3.73
C ILE A 226 12.12 7.77 5.13
N PRO A 227 11.65 9.02 5.32
CA PRO A 227 11.67 9.67 6.63
C PRO A 227 11.05 8.78 7.70
N LYS A 228 11.75 8.63 8.84
CA LYS A 228 11.39 7.65 9.88
C LYS A 228 9.99 7.85 10.43
N ILE A 229 9.54 9.10 10.55
CA ILE A 229 8.16 9.48 10.90
C ILE A 229 7.08 8.88 9.99
N SER A 230 7.43 8.38 8.80
CA SER A 230 6.49 7.78 7.84
C SER A 230 6.59 6.26 7.76
N ILE A 231 7.58 5.63 8.42
CA ILE A 231 7.77 4.18 8.35
C ILE A 231 6.58 3.42 8.96
N PRO A 232 6.13 3.71 10.20
CA PRO A 232 5.02 2.95 10.81
C PRO A 232 3.72 3.02 10.00
N SER A 233 3.29 4.22 9.60
CA SER A 233 2.08 4.39 8.78
C SER A 233 2.21 3.73 7.40
N THR A 234 3.39 3.78 6.77
CA THR A 234 3.63 3.05 5.51
C THR A 234 3.52 1.54 5.71
N MET A 235 4.08 1.00 6.80
CA MET A 235 3.96 -0.42 7.14
C MET A 235 2.50 -0.84 7.29
N CYS A 236 1.71 -0.12 8.08
CA CYS A 236 0.28 -0.41 8.26
C CYS A 236 -0.51 -0.29 6.95
N HIS A 237 -0.17 0.68 6.09
CA HIS A 237 -0.78 0.86 4.77
C HIS A 237 -0.57 -0.36 3.88
N GLU A 238 0.66 -0.86 3.77
CA GLU A 238 0.95 -2.04 2.96
C GLU A 238 0.30 -3.32 3.53
N LEU A 239 0.14 -3.41 4.86
CA LEU A 239 -0.61 -4.49 5.50
C LEU A 239 -2.11 -4.42 5.21
N ALA A 240 -2.68 -3.22 5.07
CA ALA A 240 -4.07 -3.05 4.64
C ALA A 240 -4.28 -3.59 3.22
N HIS A 241 -3.35 -3.29 2.29
CA HIS A 241 -3.34 -3.87 0.95
C HIS A 241 -3.20 -5.40 0.98
N LEU A 242 -2.32 -5.93 1.83
CA LEU A 242 -2.16 -7.38 2.00
C LEU A 242 -3.49 -8.07 2.31
N ARG A 243 -4.39 -7.40 3.05
CA ARG A 243 -5.75 -7.89 3.36
C ARG A 243 -6.83 -7.60 2.35
N GLY A 244 -6.45 -7.14 1.17
CA GLY A 244 -7.38 -6.96 0.07
C GLY A 244 -8.06 -5.59 0.06
N ASN A 245 -7.65 -4.65 0.90
CA ASN A 245 -8.09 -3.26 0.80
C ASN A 245 -7.25 -2.55 -0.26
N MET A 246 -7.66 -2.67 -1.53
CA MET A 246 -6.88 -2.18 -2.68
C MET A 246 -7.03 -0.68 -2.97
N ARG A 247 -7.90 0.02 -2.24
CA ARG A 247 -8.12 1.46 -2.44
C ARG A 247 -7.12 2.24 -1.58
N GLU A 248 -6.28 3.04 -2.22
CA GLU A 248 -5.23 3.85 -1.55
C GLU A 248 -5.76 4.68 -0.38
N ASP A 249 -6.88 5.39 -0.57
CA ASP A 249 -7.47 6.21 0.48
C ASP A 249 -7.98 5.41 1.67
N GLU A 250 -8.50 4.20 1.43
CA GLU A 250 -8.96 3.33 2.52
C GLU A 250 -7.78 2.66 3.20
N ALA A 251 -6.74 2.28 2.45
CA ALA A 251 -5.49 1.78 3.02
C ALA A 251 -4.81 2.84 3.90
N ASN A 252 -4.83 4.11 3.49
CA ASN A 252 -4.37 5.23 4.33
C ASN A 252 -5.22 5.39 5.60
N PHE A 253 -6.54 5.24 5.51
CA PHE A 253 -7.42 5.33 6.68
C PHE A 253 -7.21 4.17 7.64
N ILE A 254 -7.11 2.94 7.13
CA ILE A 254 -6.78 1.75 7.91
C ILE A 254 -5.41 1.92 8.56
N ALA A 255 -4.42 2.46 7.84
CA ALA A 255 -3.10 2.72 8.39
C ALA A 255 -3.14 3.72 9.55
N PHE A 256 -3.89 4.81 9.41
CA PHE A 256 -4.15 5.75 10.51
C PHE A 256 -4.76 5.04 11.72
N LEU A 257 -5.83 4.26 11.53
CA LEU A 257 -6.50 3.53 12.60
C LEU A 257 -5.58 2.51 13.27
N SER A 258 -4.79 1.76 12.51
CA SER A 258 -3.82 0.79 13.03
C SER A 258 -2.75 1.50 13.86
N CYS A 259 -2.23 2.63 13.38
CA CYS A 259 -1.29 3.46 14.13
C CYS A 259 -1.88 4.00 15.44
N MET A 260 -3.18 4.34 15.48
CA MET A 260 -3.83 4.76 16.74
C MET A 260 -4.02 3.56 17.68
N GLN A 261 -4.33 2.39 17.13
CA GLN A 261 -4.61 1.17 17.88
C GLN A 261 -3.36 0.53 18.50
N SER A 262 -2.16 0.90 18.06
CA SER A 262 -0.89 0.33 18.51
C SER A 262 -0.60 0.57 20.00
N GLY A 263 -1.07 1.69 20.56
CA GLY A 263 -0.66 2.17 21.88
C GLY A 263 0.80 2.66 21.95
N ASP A 264 1.50 2.70 20.81
CA ASP A 264 2.90 3.06 20.72
C ASP A 264 3.09 4.52 20.26
N PRO A 265 3.88 5.36 20.99
CA PRO A 265 4.08 6.76 20.64
C PRO A 265 4.63 7.03 19.23
N GLU A 266 5.56 6.20 18.73
CA GLU A 266 6.14 6.35 17.38
C GLU A 266 5.07 6.10 16.30
N PHE A 267 4.25 5.06 16.49
CA PHE A 267 3.14 4.73 15.60
C PHE A 267 2.06 5.79 15.63
N ILE A 268 1.65 6.24 16.83
CA ILE A 268 0.64 7.28 16.99
C ILE A 268 1.08 8.56 16.27
N TYR A 269 2.32 8.99 16.51
CA TYR A 269 2.88 10.15 15.82
C TYR A 269 2.89 9.96 14.29
N SER A 270 3.33 8.79 13.80
CA SER A 270 3.33 8.49 12.36
C SER A 270 1.94 8.51 11.73
N GLY A 271 0.94 7.92 12.40
CA GLY A 271 -0.44 7.89 11.93
C GLY A 271 -1.06 9.28 11.87
N LEU A 272 -0.85 10.10 12.92
CA LEU A 272 -1.31 11.48 12.93
C LEU A 272 -0.62 12.32 11.84
N MET A 273 0.67 12.10 11.58
CA MET A 273 1.40 12.76 10.49
C MET A 273 0.86 12.38 9.10
N LEU A 274 0.39 11.15 8.90
CA LEU A 274 -0.35 10.74 7.70
C LEU A 274 -1.68 11.50 7.60
N ALA A 275 -2.49 11.48 8.65
CA ALA A 275 -3.78 12.18 8.68
C ALA A 275 -3.65 13.70 8.44
N TYR A 276 -2.63 14.33 9.05
CA TYR A 276 -2.27 15.73 8.83
C TYR A 276 -1.94 16.02 7.37
N SER A 277 -1.12 15.18 6.73
CA SER A 277 -0.69 15.41 5.34
C SER A 277 -1.89 15.43 4.37
N HIS A 278 -2.87 14.54 4.58
CA HIS A 278 -4.11 14.52 3.80
C HIS A 278 -5.04 15.69 4.14
N THR A 279 -5.29 15.93 5.42
CA THR A 279 -6.27 16.93 5.89
C THR A 279 -5.79 18.36 5.62
N ALA A 280 -4.51 18.66 5.86
CA ALA A 280 -3.93 19.96 5.55
C ALA A 280 -3.90 20.23 4.04
N SER A 281 -3.55 19.22 3.23
CA SER A 281 -3.59 19.34 1.76
C SER A 281 -5.00 19.60 1.25
N ALA A 282 -6.01 18.93 1.81
CA ALA A 282 -7.40 19.19 1.51
C ALA A 282 -7.79 20.61 1.92
N LEU A 283 -7.60 21.02 3.17
CA LEU A 283 -8.00 22.36 3.63
C LEU A 283 -7.29 23.46 2.85
N ASN A 284 -5.99 23.31 2.57
CA ASN A 284 -5.23 24.29 1.80
C ASN A 284 -5.78 24.52 0.37
N LYS A 285 -6.48 23.55 -0.23
CA LYS A 285 -7.14 23.73 -1.54
C LYS A 285 -8.41 24.58 -1.44
N TYR A 286 -9.10 24.57 -0.30
CA TYR A 286 -10.39 25.23 -0.12
C TYR A 286 -10.29 26.55 0.66
N ASP A 287 -9.45 26.59 1.71
CA ASP A 287 -9.15 27.77 2.51
C ASP A 287 -7.65 27.78 2.92
N PRO A 288 -6.77 28.29 2.04
CA PRO A 288 -5.33 28.35 2.31
C PRO A 288 -4.96 29.20 3.53
N GLU A 289 -5.73 30.25 3.83
CA GLU A 289 -5.43 31.17 4.92
C GLU A 289 -5.78 30.54 6.26
N LEU A 290 -6.96 29.92 6.37
CA LEU A 290 -7.34 29.16 7.55
C LEU A 290 -6.40 27.97 7.78
N CYS A 291 -6.01 27.27 6.70
CA CYS A 291 -5.01 26.21 6.80
C CYS A 291 -3.71 26.73 7.41
N ARG A 292 -3.19 27.87 6.93
CA ARG A 292 -1.96 28.47 7.48
C ARG A 292 -2.09 28.79 8.97
N GLN A 293 -3.21 29.41 9.37
CA GLN A 293 -3.47 29.76 10.76
C GLN A 293 -3.46 28.55 11.69
N ILE A 294 -4.02 27.41 11.25
CA ILE A 294 -4.05 26.19 12.05
C ILE A 294 -2.67 25.54 12.14
N ILE A 295 -1.95 25.40 11.01
CA ILE A 295 -0.63 24.75 11.00
C ILE A 295 0.45 25.58 11.70
N ASP A 296 0.25 26.89 11.84
CA ASP A 296 1.13 27.75 12.65
C ASP A 296 1.14 27.32 14.14
N GLY A 297 0.10 26.60 14.59
CA GLY A 297 0.00 26.01 15.93
C GLY A 297 0.81 24.73 16.16
N LEU A 298 1.46 24.16 15.15
CA LEU A 298 2.37 23.02 15.33
C LEU A 298 3.59 23.42 16.18
N SER A 299 4.09 22.49 16.99
CA SER A 299 5.34 22.67 17.75
C SER A 299 6.53 22.87 16.80
N ASP A 300 7.62 23.48 17.30
CA ASP A 300 8.81 23.70 16.49
C ASP A 300 9.49 22.39 16.08
N ASP A 301 9.42 21.36 16.93
CA ASP A 301 9.96 20.03 16.65
C ASP A 301 9.14 19.30 15.58
N VAL A 302 7.81 19.38 15.64
CA VAL A 302 6.93 18.86 14.57
C VAL A 302 7.18 19.59 13.24
N LYS A 303 7.32 20.92 13.25
CA LYS A 303 7.67 21.71 12.06
C LYS A 303 9.03 21.30 11.48
N LYS A 304 9.99 20.98 12.35
CA LYS A 304 11.30 20.48 11.94
C LYS A 304 11.20 19.12 11.26
N ASP A 305 10.44 18.18 11.82
CA ASP A 305 10.19 16.86 11.21
C ASP A 305 9.53 16.97 9.83
N ILE A 306 8.52 17.84 9.70
CA ILE A 306 7.90 18.15 8.40
C ILE A 306 8.94 18.71 7.41
N SER A 307 9.80 19.63 7.86
CA SER A 307 10.87 20.21 7.05
C SER A 307 11.87 19.15 6.59
N GLU A 308 12.25 18.21 7.45
CA GLU A 308 13.15 17.12 7.12
C GLU A 308 12.52 16.13 6.13
N LYS A 309 11.24 15.78 6.32
CA LYS A 309 10.46 14.99 5.35
C LYS A 309 10.43 15.67 3.98
N ASN A 310 10.15 16.97 3.94
CA ASN A 310 10.09 17.73 2.69
C ASN A 310 11.47 17.81 2.02
N LYS A 311 12.54 18.04 2.78
CA LYS A 311 13.92 18.03 2.27
C LYS A 311 14.33 16.68 1.70
N TYR A 312 13.84 15.58 2.26
CA TYR A 312 14.05 14.24 1.70
C TYR A 312 13.42 14.14 0.31
N TRP A 313 12.12 14.45 0.19
CA TRP A 313 11.39 14.32 -1.08
C TRP A 313 11.84 15.30 -2.16
N ALA A 314 12.28 16.50 -1.78
CA ALA A 314 12.84 17.48 -2.72
C ALA A 314 14.05 16.94 -3.52
N LYS A 315 14.79 15.96 -2.98
CA LYS A 315 15.91 15.32 -3.70
C LYS A 315 15.47 14.43 -4.86
N TYR A 316 14.21 14.01 -4.85
CA TYR A 316 13.63 13.05 -5.79
C TYR A 316 12.57 13.67 -6.71
N GLU A 317 12.42 15.00 -6.67
CA GLU A 317 11.65 15.72 -7.67
C GLU A 317 12.32 15.62 -9.05
N GLY A 318 11.52 15.42 -10.09
CA GLY A 318 12.01 15.37 -11.45
C GLY A 318 11.20 14.43 -12.36
N PRO A 319 11.69 14.19 -13.59
CA PRO A 319 10.92 13.49 -14.62
C PRO A 319 10.50 12.06 -14.25
N VAL A 320 11.31 11.34 -13.45
CA VAL A 320 10.97 9.98 -13.01
C VAL A 320 9.75 10.00 -12.09
N ALA A 321 9.69 10.95 -11.16
CA ALA A 321 8.55 11.13 -10.27
C ALA A 321 7.28 11.50 -11.05
N GLU A 322 7.38 12.43 -12.02
CA GLU A 322 6.23 12.83 -12.85
C GLU A 322 5.67 11.69 -13.71
N ILE A 323 6.57 10.86 -14.27
CA ILE A 323 6.18 9.64 -15.01
C ILE A 323 5.51 8.65 -14.07
N SER A 324 6.08 8.46 -12.87
CA SER A 324 5.51 7.56 -11.86
C SER A 324 4.10 7.99 -11.45
N ASP A 325 3.92 9.28 -11.12
CA ASP A 325 2.63 9.86 -10.77
C ASP A 325 1.60 9.67 -11.90
N SER A 326 2.02 9.88 -13.16
CA SER A 326 1.15 9.69 -14.33
C SER A 326 0.74 8.24 -14.55
N VAL A 327 1.67 7.30 -14.34
CA VAL A 327 1.41 5.86 -14.45
C VAL A 327 0.49 5.40 -13.33
N ASN A 328 0.70 5.89 -12.10
CA ASN A 328 -0.15 5.58 -10.95
C ASN A 328 -1.57 6.12 -11.15
N ASP A 329 -1.73 7.37 -11.59
CA ASP A 329 -3.05 7.95 -11.90
C ASP A 329 -3.80 7.14 -12.97
N LEU A 330 -3.11 6.69 -14.02
CA LEU A 330 -3.69 5.80 -15.02
C LEU A 330 -4.10 4.44 -14.42
N TYR A 331 -3.26 3.87 -13.56
CA TYR A 331 -3.52 2.60 -12.88
C TYR A 331 -4.75 2.68 -11.98
N LEU A 332 -4.87 3.73 -11.15
CA LEU A 332 -6.02 3.98 -10.28
C LEU A 332 -7.30 4.16 -11.10
N LYS A 333 -7.24 4.95 -12.19
CA LYS A 333 -8.38 5.15 -13.10
C LYS A 333 -8.81 3.86 -13.81
N ALA A 334 -7.87 3.01 -14.19
CA ALA A 334 -8.15 1.72 -14.82
C ALA A 334 -8.86 0.75 -13.86
N ASN A 335 -8.64 0.90 -12.55
CA ASN A 335 -9.26 0.10 -11.49
C ASN A 335 -10.43 0.82 -10.78
N ASP A 336 -11.09 1.76 -11.46
CA ASP A 336 -12.26 2.53 -10.98
C ASP A 336 -12.08 3.24 -9.62
N GLN A 337 -10.84 3.58 -9.26
CA GLN A 337 -10.54 4.40 -8.07
C GLN A 337 -10.77 5.88 -8.42
N LYS A 338 -12.04 6.32 -8.39
CA LYS A 338 -12.43 7.72 -8.60
C LYS A 338 -13.11 8.28 -7.36
N ASP A 339 -12.80 9.54 -7.05
CA ASP A 339 -13.49 10.31 -6.02
C ASP A 339 -14.81 10.90 -6.53
N GLY A 340 -15.75 11.11 -5.60
CA GLY A 340 -17.01 11.78 -5.86
C GLY A 340 -16.86 13.30 -5.97
N VAL A 341 -17.78 13.95 -6.69
CA VAL A 341 -17.77 15.40 -7.01
C VAL A 341 -17.84 16.33 -5.77
N LYS A 342 -18.15 15.79 -4.58
CA LYS A 342 -18.27 16.55 -3.32
C LYS A 342 -17.30 16.11 -2.21
N SER A 343 -16.28 15.31 -2.54
CA SER A 343 -15.34 14.73 -1.58
C SER A 343 -14.11 15.62 -1.37
N TYR A 344 -13.55 15.66 -0.15
CA TYR A 344 -12.21 16.21 0.10
C TYR A 344 -11.09 15.20 -0.21
N GLY A 345 -11.47 14.03 -0.73
CA GLY A 345 -10.68 12.80 -0.81
C GLY A 345 -11.24 11.77 0.17
N ARG A 346 -11.39 10.51 -0.25
CA ARG A 346 -12.05 9.48 0.58
C ARG A 346 -11.39 9.31 1.95
N MET A 347 -10.06 9.41 2.03
CA MET A 347 -9.32 9.34 3.30
C MET A 347 -9.77 10.44 4.28
N VAL A 348 -9.91 11.68 3.79
CA VAL A 348 -10.32 12.82 4.62
C VAL A 348 -11.78 12.69 5.05
N ASP A 349 -12.66 12.24 4.15
CA ASP A 349 -14.07 12.02 4.49
C ASP A 349 -14.24 10.92 5.56
N LEU A 350 -13.39 9.88 5.53
CA LEU A 350 -13.33 8.83 6.56
C LEU A 350 -12.80 9.37 7.89
N LEU A 351 -11.74 10.19 7.88
CA LEU A 351 -11.24 10.86 9.09
C LEU A 351 -12.29 11.77 9.73
N ILE A 352 -13.06 12.52 8.94
CA ILE A 352 -14.16 13.35 9.45
C ILE A 352 -15.24 12.47 10.09
N SER A 353 -15.54 11.32 9.48
CA SER A 353 -16.51 10.38 10.03
C SER A 353 -16.03 9.79 11.37
N GLU A 354 -14.76 9.43 11.47
CA GLU A 354 -14.13 8.97 12.71
C GLU A 354 -14.12 10.06 13.79
N PHE A 355 -13.81 11.30 13.41
CA PHE A 355 -13.82 12.45 14.32
C PHE A 355 -15.21 12.76 14.87
N ARG A 356 -16.26 12.69 14.04
CA ARG A 356 -17.65 12.88 14.48
C ARG A 356 -18.10 11.84 15.50
N ASN A 357 -17.70 10.59 15.31
CA ASN A 357 -18.19 9.46 16.10
C ASN A 357 -17.37 9.24 17.36
N ASN A 358 -16.05 9.38 17.28
CA ASN A 358 -15.11 8.99 18.33
C ASN A 358 -14.14 10.12 18.72
N GLY A 359 -14.27 11.33 18.16
CA GLY A 359 -13.37 12.46 18.47
C GLY A 359 -11.91 12.24 18.08
N LEU A 360 -11.61 11.23 17.24
CA LEU A 360 -10.26 10.67 17.01
C LEU A 360 -9.59 10.06 18.26
N GLU A 361 -10.36 9.61 19.27
CA GLU A 361 -9.82 9.02 20.51
C GLU A 361 -8.70 8.00 20.25
N ILE A 362 -7.57 8.22 20.93
CA ILE A 362 -6.46 7.26 20.99
C ILE A 362 -6.80 6.26 22.09
N PRO A 363 -6.93 4.95 21.79
CA PRO A 363 -7.14 3.94 22.81
C PRO A 363 -6.05 4.04 23.88
N LYS A 364 -6.44 4.10 25.17
CA LYS A 364 -5.47 4.02 26.26
C LYS A 364 -4.76 2.68 26.19
N ALA A 365 -3.44 2.66 26.36
CA ALA A 365 -2.71 1.42 26.55
C ALA A 365 -3.36 0.65 27.71
N GLU A 366 -3.73 -0.61 27.48
CA GLU A 366 -4.13 -1.49 28.58
C GLU A 366 -2.89 -1.63 29.47
N GLU A 367 -2.97 -1.14 30.71
CA GLU A 367 -1.97 -1.45 31.71
C GLU A 367 -1.99 -2.97 31.87
N GLU A 368 -0.94 -3.66 31.42
CA GLU A 368 -0.72 -5.06 31.78
C GLU A 368 -0.68 -5.12 33.32
N THR A 369 -1.79 -5.56 33.92
CA THR A 369 -1.81 -5.94 35.32
C THR A 369 -0.92 -7.18 35.42
N VAL A 370 0.35 -6.98 35.73
CA VAL A 370 1.22 -8.03 36.24
C VAL A 370 0.61 -8.44 37.59
N GLU A 371 -0.23 -9.47 37.58
CA GLU A 371 -0.55 -10.20 38.80
C GLU A 371 0.77 -10.80 39.30
N GLU A 372 1.40 -10.11 40.26
CA GLU A 372 2.43 -10.72 41.10
C GLU A 372 1.77 -11.87 41.86
N ASP A 373 1.94 -13.09 41.36
CA ASP A 373 1.74 -14.32 42.11
C ASP A 373 2.73 -14.33 43.29
N ILE A 374 2.32 -13.71 44.40
CA ILE A 374 2.96 -13.89 45.69
C ILE A 374 2.56 -15.28 46.19
N GLU A 375 3.33 -16.29 45.80
CA GLU A 375 3.37 -17.58 46.50
C GLU A 375 3.83 -17.34 47.95
N THR A 376 2.87 -17.23 48.86
CA THR A 376 3.10 -17.39 50.30
C THR A 376 3.38 -18.87 50.57
N ASN A 377 4.67 -19.22 50.69
CA ASN A 377 5.08 -20.44 51.38
C ASN A 377 4.98 -20.21 52.90
N GLU A 378 3.94 -20.75 53.52
CA GLU A 378 3.91 -21.14 54.94
C GLU A 378 4.02 -22.65 55.09
#